data_AF-A0A357EZB9-F1
#
_entry.id   AF-A0A357EZB9-F1
#
_cell.length_a   1.000
_cell.length_b   1.000
_cell.length_c   1.000
_cell.angle_alpha   90.00
_cell.angle_beta   90.00
_cell.angle_gamma   90.00
#
_symmetry.space_group_name_H-M   'P 1'
#
loop_
_entity.id
_entity.type
_entity.pdbx_description
1 polymer ?
#
loop_
_entity_poly.entity_id
_entity_poly.type
_entity_poly.pdbx_seq_one_letter_code
_entity_poly.pdbx_strand_id
1 'polypeptide(L)'
;MTNKILFCIFLVVVSVGQFIIVHKWAIAGNEPLQDYAIKLEINLEKPIYALGESVTLNIRIANTGDSPITLPNTPNVYAGYLNIWIARRGDEFRRYNSQSWGIREMPGIILKPDQPHQTKATLLWNGRPQILNPHSDIIPTDFAFPDAGVYFIKAVVTIPDRKSADDRTRIESQPIQITVSEPFGEDLEVWNQIKDSGEIASFIQRGSFLTSNDEEEAKLVKNVRQLVERYPNSFLSNQMKQKLAGFHTMREKRKALLEKHGTKPVN
;
A
#
# COMPACT_ATOMS: atom_id res chain seq x y z
N MET A 1 -78.57 -21.02 -15.65
CA MET A 1 -78.84 -22.32 -15.01
C MET A 1 -77.53 -23.05 -14.83
N THR A 2 -77.32 -23.43 -13.58
CA THR A 2 -76.25 -24.21 -12.95
C THR A 2 -75.68 -25.35 -13.81
N ASN A 3 -74.36 -25.51 -13.84
CA ASN A 3 -73.78 -26.84 -13.72
C ASN A 3 -72.37 -26.82 -13.11
N LYS A 4 -72.19 -27.73 -12.15
CA LYS A 4 -71.03 -28.00 -11.31
C LYS A 4 -70.09 -29.03 -11.99
N ILE A 5 -68.97 -29.35 -11.30
CA ILE A 5 -68.16 -30.60 -11.36
C ILE A 5 -66.93 -30.47 -12.31
N LEU A 6 -65.67 -30.84 -11.99
CA LEU A 6 -65.03 -31.61 -10.92
C LEU A 6 -63.53 -31.21 -10.81
N PHE A 7 -62.98 -31.41 -9.61
CA PHE A 7 -61.55 -31.55 -9.28
C PHE A 7 -60.80 -32.56 -10.18
N CYS A 8 -59.53 -32.29 -10.49
CA CYS A 8 -58.48 -33.31 -10.50
C CYS A 8 -57.08 -32.68 -10.42
N ILE A 9 -56.46 -32.84 -9.25
CA ILE A 9 -55.05 -32.59 -8.95
C ILE A 9 -54.22 -33.72 -9.59
N PHE A 10 -53.19 -33.38 -10.36
CA PHE A 10 -52.07 -34.29 -10.60
C PHE A 10 -50.76 -33.53 -10.43
N LEU A 11 -50.09 -33.85 -9.33
CA LEU A 11 -48.79 -33.33 -8.92
C LEU A 11 -47.77 -34.39 -9.31
N VAL A 12 -46.96 -34.12 -10.34
CA VAL A 12 -45.90 -35.02 -10.79
C VAL A 12 -44.57 -34.48 -10.27
N VAL A 13 -44.05 -35.10 -9.21
CA VAL A 13 -42.66 -34.93 -8.75
C VAL A 13 -41.80 -35.91 -9.52
N VAL A 14 -40.95 -35.43 -10.42
CA VAL A 14 -39.85 -36.23 -10.99
C VAL A 14 -38.55 -35.79 -10.31
N SER A 15 -38.09 -36.59 -9.35
CA SER A 15 -36.75 -36.50 -8.76
C SER A 15 -35.76 -37.23 -9.66
N VAL A 16 -35.00 -36.48 -10.47
CA VAL A 16 -33.84 -37.02 -11.19
C VAL A 16 -32.66 -37.01 -10.22
N GLY A 17 -32.35 -38.18 -9.66
CA GLY A 17 -31.13 -38.40 -8.90
C GLY A 17 -29.91 -38.41 -9.81
N GLN A 18 -29.02 -37.43 -9.65
CA GLN A 18 -27.67 -37.49 -10.20
C GLN A 18 -26.73 -38.08 -9.15
N PHE A 19 -26.22 -39.28 -9.45
CA PHE A 19 -25.09 -39.90 -8.78
C PHE A 19 -23.81 -39.13 -9.15
N ILE A 20 -23.29 -38.32 -8.23
CA ILE A 20 -21.94 -37.77 -8.35
C ILE A 20 -20.98 -38.77 -7.69
N ILE A 21 -20.26 -39.53 -8.51
CA ILE A 21 -19.15 -40.37 -8.06
C ILE A 21 -17.94 -39.44 -7.86
N VAL A 22 -17.71 -39.00 -6.63
CA VAL A 22 -16.49 -38.28 -6.25
C VAL A 22 -15.37 -39.29 -6.07
N HIS A 23 -14.48 -39.40 -7.06
CA HIS A 23 -13.21 -40.11 -6.91
C HIS A 23 -12.33 -39.36 -5.91
N LYS A 24 -12.17 -39.90 -4.70
CA LYS A 24 -11.11 -39.50 -3.77
C LYS A 24 -9.76 -39.97 -4.33
N TRP A 25 -9.05 -39.06 -4.98
CA TRP A 25 -7.61 -39.20 -5.14
C TRP A 25 -6.95 -38.94 -3.78
N ALA A 26 -6.35 -39.97 -3.21
CA ALA A 26 -5.44 -39.84 -2.09
C ALA A 26 -4.13 -39.21 -2.60
N ILE A 27 -4.04 -37.89 -2.52
CA ILE A 27 -2.78 -37.17 -2.66
C ILE A 27 -2.00 -37.39 -1.36
N ALA A 28 -0.82 -37.98 -1.48
CA ALA A 28 0.11 -38.16 -0.39
C ALA A 28 0.51 -36.80 0.20
N GLY A 29 0.21 -36.61 1.49
CA GLY A 29 0.89 -35.74 2.45
C GLY A 29 1.39 -34.37 1.99
N ASN A 30 0.46 -33.42 1.76
CA ASN A 30 0.71 -32.03 2.13
C ASN A 30 -0.05 -31.81 3.45
N GLU A 31 0.66 -31.73 4.58
CA GLU A 31 0.03 -31.14 5.76
C GLU A 31 -0.42 -29.72 5.37
N PRO A 32 -1.68 -29.33 5.67
CA PRO A 32 -2.14 -28.00 5.33
C PRO A 32 -1.20 -26.97 5.95
N LEU A 33 -0.70 -26.05 5.12
CA LEU A 33 0.02 -24.87 5.56
C LEU A 33 -0.70 -24.32 6.79
N GLN A 34 0.04 -24.17 7.89
CA GLN A 34 -0.51 -23.71 9.16
C GLN A 34 -1.26 -22.41 8.90
N ASP A 35 -2.60 -22.48 8.91
CA ASP A 35 -3.45 -21.34 8.65
C ASP A 35 -3.27 -20.39 9.82
N TYR A 36 -2.38 -19.41 9.67
CA TYR A 36 -2.16 -18.41 10.69
C TYR A 36 -3.52 -17.73 10.87
N ALA A 37 -4.06 -17.82 12.09
CA ALA A 37 -5.25 -17.09 12.47
C ALA A 37 -4.92 -15.60 12.57
N ILE A 38 -4.62 -14.99 11.43
CA ILE A 38 -4.24 -13.59 11.25
C ILE A 38 -5.18 -12.99 10.23
N LYS A 39 -5.85 -11.91 10.62
CA LYS A 39 -6.67 -11.09 9.74
C LYS A 39 -5.93 -9.80 9.41
N LEU A 40 -5.93 -9.45 8.13
CA LEU A 40 -5.35 -8.22 7.60
C LEU A 40 -6.45 -7.30 7.05
N GLU A 41 -6.49 -6.07 7.55
CA GLU A 41 -7.49 -5.07 7.17
C GLU A 41 -6.80 -3.75 6.80
N ILE A 42 -7.35 -3.07 5.79
CA ILE A 42 -6.90 -1.74 5.37
C ILE A 42 -8.07 -0.77 5.48
N ASN A 43 -7.79 0.42 6.00
CA ASN A 43 -8.72 1.53 6.02
C ASN A 43 -8.06 2.78 5.42
N LEU A 44 -8.90 3.63 4.83
CA LEU A 44 -8.51 4.90 4.23
C LEU A 44 -9.09 6.06 5.02
N GLU A 45 -8.49 7.23 4.84
CA GLU A 45 -9.05 8.48 5.37
C GLU A 45 -10.25 8.96 4.53
N LYS A 46 -10.21 8.73 3.22
CA LYS A 46 -11.30 9.09 2.29
C LYS A 46 -11.30 8.15 1.06
N PRO A 47 -12.41 8.03 0.32
CA PRO A 47 -12.49 7.14 -0.84
C PRO A 47 -12.04 7.76 -2.17
N ILE A 48 -11.91 9.10 -2.23
CA ILE A 48 -11.59 9.87 -3.45
C ILE A 48 -10.35 10.72 -3.22
N TYR A 49 -9.40 10.63 -4.14
CA TYR A 49 -8.14 11.37 -4.14
C TYR A 49 -7.93 12.04 -5.50
N ALA A 50 -7.16 13.13 -5.55
CA ALA A 50 -6.73 13.72 -6.83
C ALA A 50 -5.36 13.15 -7.26
N LEU A 51 -5.01 13.23 -8.54
CA LEU A 51 -3.64 12.90 -8.98
C LEU A 51 -2.61 13.77 -8.26
N GLY A 52 -1.47 13.16 -7.95
CA GLY A 52 -0.42 13.78 -7.14
C GLY A 52 -0.70 13.79 -5.63
N GLU A 53 -1.92 13.48 -5.20
CA GLU A 53 -2.26 13.39 -3.77
C GLU A 53 -1.70 12.11 -3.15
N SER A 54 -1.04 12.24 -1.99
CA SER A 54 -0.60 11.07 -1.21
C SER A 54 -1.77 10.28 -0.63
N VAL A 55 -1.79 8.98 -0.84
CA VAL A 55 -2.78 8.06 -0.25
C VAL A 55 -2.19 7.41 0.99
N THR A 56 -2.76 7.68 2.16
CA THR A 56 -2.37 7.05 3.43
C THR A 56 -3.29 5.88 3.76
N LEU A 57 -2.68 4.70 3.91
CA LEU A 57 -3.33 3.48 4.36
C LEU A 57 -3.11 3.29 5.87
N ASN A 58 -4.19 3.01 6.60
CA ASN A 58 -4.14 2.52 7.97
C ASN A 58 -4.34 1.01 7.95
N ILE A 59 -3.33 0.25 8.38
CA ILE A 59 -3.29 -1.20 8.22
C ILE A 59 -3.36 -1.84 9.61
N ARG A 60 -4.31 -2.76 9.78
CA ARG A 60 -4.54 -3.51 11.00
C ARG A 60 -4.25 -4.98 10.78
N ILE A 61 -3.38 -5.54 11.61
CA ILE A 61 -3.00 -6.95 11.61
C ILE A 61 -3.44 -7.53 12.95
N ALA A 62 -4.43 -8.42 12.94
CA ALA A 62 -5.03 -8.97 14.16
C ALA A 62 -4.87 -10.48 14.22
N ASN A 63 -4.52 -11.01 15.38
CA ASN A 63 -4.63 -12.44 15.67
C ASN A 63 -6.11 -12.76 15.96
N THR A 64 -6.70 -13.66 15.18
CA THR A 64 -8.09 -14.14 15.31
C THR A 64 -8.19 -15.50 15.99
N GLY A 65 -7.07 -16.08 16.39
CA GLY A 65 -7.04 -17.32 17.17
C GLY A 65 -7.02 -17.06 18.67
N ASP A 66 -7.13 -18.13 19.45
CA ASP A 66 -7.23 -18.06 20.91
C ASP A 66 -5.86 -18.04 21.62
N SER A 67 -4.76 -18.17 20.87
CA SER A 67 -3.40 -18.25 21.41
C SER A 67 -2.48 -17.19 20.78
N PRO A 68 -1.53 -16.60 21.53
CA PRO A 68 -0.58 -15.63 20.98
C PRO A 68 0.25 -16.19 19.82
N ILE A 69 0.47 -15.38 18.78
CA ILE A 69 1.30 -15.72 17.62
C ILE A 69 2.59 -14.91 17.69
N THR A 70 3.74 -15.57 17.63
CA THR A 70 5.05 -14.90 17.52
C THR A 70 5.42 -14.72 16.05
N LEU A 71 5.46 -13.48 15.60
CA LEU A 71 6.00 -13.12 14.29
C LEU A 71 7.51 -12.86 14.42
N PRO A 72 8.34 -13.46 13.56
CA PRO A 72 9.79 -13.30 13.64
C PRO A 72 10.24 -11.86 13.35
N ASN A 73 9.41 -11.09 12.63
CA ASN A 73 9.66 -9.70 12.31
C ASN A 73 8.38 -8.88 12.44
N THR A 74 8.52 -7.58 12.69
CA THR A 74 7.37 -6.67 12.71
C THR A 74 6.76 -6.57 11.30
N PRO A 75 5.47 -6.90 11.11
CA PRO A 75 4.79 -6.84 9.81
C PRO A 75 4.47 -5.40 9.41
N ASN A 76 5.48 -4.67 8.94
CA ASN A 76 5.35 -3.32 8.42
C ASN A 76 6.15 -3.13 7.12
N VAL A 77 5.83 -2.05 6.40
CA VAL A 77 6.42 -1.78 5.08
C VAL A 77 7.92 -1.48 5.14
N TYR A 78 8.40 -0.86 6.21
CA TYR A 78 9.82 -0.52 6.38
C TYR A 78 10.70 -1.74 6.63
N ALA A 79 10.16 -2.78 7.25
CA ALA A 79 10.82 -4.05 7.50
C ALA A 79 10.68 -5.04 6.32
N GLY A 80 9.82 -4.76 5.33
CA GLY A 80 9.68 -5.59 4.12
C GLY A 80 8.78 -6.81 4.28
N TYR A 81 8.18 -7.00 5.46
CA TYR A 81 7.24 -8.09 5.74
C TYR A 81 5.78 -7.74 5.44
N LEU A 82 5.53 -6.51 5.00
CA LEU A 82 4.24 -6.02 4.55
C LEU A 82 4.43 -5.30 3.21
N ASN A 83 3.70 -5.75 2.20
CA ASN A 83 3.72 -5.18 0.85
C ASN A 83 2.34 -4.62 0.49
N ILE A 84 2.33 -3.56 -0.30
CA ILE A 84 1.09 -2.99 -0.84
C ILE A 84 1.01 -3.34 -2.33
N TRP A 85 -0.15 -3.79 -2.75
CA TRP A 85 -0.44 -4.17 -4.13
C TRP A 85 -1.58 -3.32 -4.65
N ILE A 86 -1.44 -2.83 -5.89
CA ILE A 86 -2.35 -1.90 -6.54
C ILE A 86 -2.72 -2.48 -7.90
N ALA A 87 -4.00 -2.41 -8.26
CA ALA A 87 -4.51 -2.72 -9.59
C ALA A 87 -5.40 -1.56 -10.04
N ARG A 88 -5.32 -1.14 -11.30
CA ARG A 88 -6.38 -0.34 -11.92
C ARG A 88 -7.55 -1.27 -12.23
N ARG A 89 -8.77 -0.74 -12.33
CA ARG A 89 -9.94 -1.53 -12.74
C ARG A 89 -9.69 -2.23 -14.07
N GLY A 90 -9.72 -3.57 -14.06
CA GLY A 90 -9.49 -4.42 -15.22
C GLY A 90 -8.04 -4.94 -15.34
N ASP A 91 -7.12 -4.41 -14.54
CA ASP A 91 -5.71 -4.80 -14.55
C ASP A 91 -5.38 -5.82 -13.45
N GLU A 92 -4.21 -6.43 -13.54
CA GLU A 92 -3.64 -7.28 -12.50
C GLU A 92 -3.03 -6.47 -11.34
N PHE A 93 -3.03 -7.05 -10.14
CA PHE A 93 -2.33 -6.46 -9.00
C PHE A 93 -0.83 -6.45 -9.20
N ARG A 94 -0.23 -5.28 -9.01
CA ARG A 94 1.22 -5.08 -8.97
C ARG A 94 1.63 -4.46 -7.64
N ARG A 95 2.74 -4.92 -7.09
CA ARG A 95 3.39 -4.44 -5.88
C ARG A 95 3.91 -3.02 -6.08
N TYR A 96 3.53 -2.16 -5.16
CA TYR A 96 4.11 -0.84 -5.01
C TYR A 96 5.51 -0.95 -4.37
N ASN A 97 6.47 -0.23 -4.95
CA ASN A 97 7.86 -0.26 -4.56
C ASN A 97 8.29 1.12 -4.06
N SER A 98 8.34 1.33 -2.75
CA SER A 98 8.93 2.55 -2.18
C SER A 98 10.38 2.29 -1.79
N GLN A 99 11.28 3.21 -2.17
CA GLN A 99 12.73 3.07 -1.96
C GLN A 99 13.14 2.87 -0.49
N SER A 100 12.32 3.33 0.46
CA SER A 100 12.60 3.20 1.90
C SER A 100 11.95 1.98 2.56
N TRP A 101 11.31 1.10 1.78
CA TRP A 101 10.63 -0.09 2.28
C TRP A 101 11.57 -1.30 2.23
N GLY A 102 11.45 -2.20 3.21
CA GLY A 102 12.27 -3.40 3.30
C GLY A 102 13.74 -3.21 3.70
N ILE A 103 14.14 -2.01 4.13
CA ILE A 103 15.54 -1.70 4.47
C ILE A 103 15.81 -1.65 5.98
N ARG A 104 14.77 -1.75 6.83
CA ARG A 104 14.93 -1.63 8.29
C ARG A 104 14.82 -2.98 8.96
N GLU A 105 15.83 -3.34 9.73
CA GLU A 105 15.69 -4.43 10.68
C GLU A 105 14.77 -3.99 11.83
N MET A 106 13.73 -4.77 12.09
CA MET A 106 12.82 -4.53 13.19
C MET A 106 12.58 -5.84 13.92
N PRO A 107 12.61 -5.84 15.26
CA PRO A 107 12.44 -7.05 16.03
C PRO A 107 11.09 -7.71 15.75
N GLY A 108 11.01 -9.02 16.00
CA GLY A 108 9.76 -9.75 16.02
C GLY A 108 8.78 -9.21 17.05
N ILE A 109 7.50 -9.49 16.84
CA ILE A 109 6.42 -9.09 17.75
C ILE A 109 5.58 -10.30 18.15
N ILE A 110 4.92 -10.21 19.30
CA ILE A 110 3.92 -11.19 19.73
C ILE A 110 2.55 -10.56 19.53
N LEU A 111 1.76 -11.14 18.62
CA LEU A 111 0.36 -10.78 18.41
C LEU A 111 -0.51 -11.60 19.37
N LYS A 112 -0.96 -10.97 20.46
CA LYS A 112 -1.93 -11.59 21.36
C LYS A 112 -3.34 -11.56 20.73
N PRO A 113 -4.23 -12.50 21.09
CA PRO A 113 -5.66 -12.33 20.83
C PRO A 113 -6.10 -10.94 21.30
N ASP A 114 -6.95 -10.27 20.51
CA ASP A 114 -7.50 -8.93 20.79
C ASP A 114 -6.52 -7.75 20.82
N GLN A 115 -5.21 -7.96 20.61
CA GLN A 115 -4.21 -6.90 20.54
C GLN A 115 -3.67 -6.74 19.12
N PRO A 116 -4.39 -6.01 18.24
CA PRO A 116 -3.95 -5.80 16.87
C PRO A 116 -2.66 -4.99 16.81
N HIS A 117 -1.79 -5.32 15.87
CA HIS A 117 -0.74 -4.42 15.43
C HIS A 117 -1.30 -3.45 14.40
N GLN A 118 -0.98 -2.17 14.55
CA GLN A 118 -1.36 -1.12 13.61
C GLN A 118 -0.12 -0.49 12.99
N THR A 119 -0.18 -0.25 11.69
CA THR A 119 0.87 0.44 10.95
C THR A 119 0.27 1.32 9.86
N LYS A 120 1.10 2.14 9.24
CA LYS A 120 0.70 3.04 8.15
C LYS A 120 1.62 2.87 6.95
N ALA A 121 1.05 3.04 5.76
CA ALA A 121 1.79 3.14 4.52
C ALA A 121 1.29 4.36 3.73
N THR A 122 2.19 5.13 3.15
CA THR A 122 1.84 6.27 2.30
C THR A 122 2.29 5.97 0.87
N LEU A 123 1.38 6.14 -0.07
CA LEU A 123 1.54 5.85 -1.49
C LEU A 123 1.51 7.16 -2.29
N LEU A 124 2.54 7.41 -3.09
CA LEU A 124 2.55 8.46 -4.11
C LEU A 124 3.61 8.15 -5.16
N TRP A 125 4.88 8.23 -4.77
CA TRP A 125 6.07 7.98 -5.59
C TRP A 125 6.49 6.51 -5.51
N ASN A 126 6.38 5.83 -6.64
CA ASN A 126 6.88 4.47 -6.83
C ASN A 126 8.35 4.55 -7.28
N GLY A 127 9.26 4.12 -6.40
CA GLY A 127 10.67 4.03 -6.71
C GLY A 127 10.91 3.06 -7.87
N ARG A 128 11.64 3.53 -8.89
CA ARG A 128 12.03 2.69 -10.01
C ARG A 128 12.89 1.52 -9.52
N PRO A 129 12.58 0.27 -9.88
CA PRO A 129 13.49 -0.84 -9.64
C PRO A 129 14.79 -0.60 -10.41
N GLN A 130 15.94 -0.82 -9.78
CA GLN A 130 17.26 -0.63 -10.42
C GLN A 130 17.50 -1.58 -11.59
N ILE A 131 16.72 -2.68 -11.67
CA ILE A 131 16.79 -3.67 -12.73
C ILE A 131 15.41 -3.74 -13.39
N LEU A 132 15.33 -3.36 -14.67
CA LEU A 132 14.15 -3.53 -15.52
C LEU A 132 13.94 -5.02 -15.81
N ASN A 133 13.44 -5.76 -14.83
CA ASN A 133 12.90 -7.09 -15.10
C ASN A 133 11.44 -6.92 -15.57
N PRO A 134 11.12 -7.18 -16.86
CA PRO A 134 9.77 -7.04 -17.39
C PRO A 134 8.76 -8.01 -16.77
N HIS A 135 9.24 -9.03 -16.06
CA HIS A 135 8.44 -9.94 -15.25
C HIS A 135 8.31 -9.52 -13.78
N SER A 136 8.70 -8.29 -13.44
CA SER A 136 8.55 -7.83 -12.07
C SER A 136 7.06 -7.69 -11.74
N ASP A 137 6.71 -8.18 -10.56
CA ASP A 137 5.44 -7.95 -9.91
C ASP A 137 5.25 -6.47 -9.53
N ILE A 138 6.11 -5.55 -9.99
CA ILE A 138 6.21 -4.17 -9.55
C ILE A 138 5.44 -3.25 -10.51
N ILE A 139 4.88 -2.17 -9.96
CA ILE A 139 4.28 -1.08 -10.75
C ILE A 139 5.37 -0.47 -11.67
N PRO A 140 5.15 -0.40 -13.00
CA PRO A 140 6.18 0.03 -13.94
C PRO A 140 6.28 1.56 -14.07
N THR A 141 5.42 2.30 -13.40
CA THR A 141 5.35 3.77 -13.45
C THR A 141 6.00 4.41 -12.23
N ASP A 142 6.32 5.68 -12.37
CA ASP A 142 6.91 6.52 -11.31
C ASP A 142 5.93 6.86 -10.18
N PHE A 143 4.63 6.77 -10.44
CA PHE A 143 3.58 7.03 -9.47
C PHE A 143 2.80 5.77 -9.17
N ALA A 144 2.30 5.67 -7.93
CA ALA A 144 1.36 4.63 -7.51
C ALA A 144 0.06 4.67 -8.34
N PHE A 145 -0.36 5.87 -8.74
CA PHE A 145 -1.56 6.14 -9.52
C PHE A 145 -1.18 7.11 -10.66
N PRO A 146 -0.76 6.58 -11.82
CA PRO A 146 -0.27 7.43 -12.92
C PRO A 146 -1.38 8.21 -13.62
N ASP A 147 -2.60 7.66 -13.68
CA ASP A 147 -3.75 8.28 -14.35
C ASP A 147 -4.98 8.32 -13.45
N ALA A 148 -5.93 9.21 -13.76
CA ALA A 148 -7.25 9.16 -13.15
C ALA A 148 -7.98 7.84 -13.45
N GLY A 149 -8.79 7.37 -12.51
CA GLY A 149 -9.54 6.14 -12.64
C GLY A 149 -9.88 5.48 -11.32
N VAL A 150 -10.40 4.26 -11.40
CA VAL A 150 -10.73 3.43 -10.24
C VAL A 150 -9.61 2.43 -10.02
N TYR A 151 -9.13 2.36 -8.77
CA TYR A 151 -8.07 1.45 -8.35
C TYR A 151 -8.52 0.56 -7.20
N PHE A 152 -7.90 -0.60 -7.11
CA PHE A 152 -8.03 -1.54 -6.01
C PHE A 152 -6.68 -1.65 -5.29
N ILE A 153 -6.71 -1.61 -3.97
CA ILE A 153 -5.53 -1.68 -3.12
C ILE A 153 -5.69 -2.83 -2.15
N LYS A 154 -4.66 -3.67 -2.02
CA LYS A 154 -4.59 -4.70 -0.97
C LYS A 154 -3.22 -4.72 -0.31
N ALA A 155 -3.18 -5.30 0.87
CA ALA A 155 -2.00 -5.45 1.68
C ALA A 155 -1.69 -6.95 1.74
N VAL A 156 -0.40 -7.27 1.70
CA VAL A 156 0.08 -8.65 1.72
C VAL A 156 1.18 -8.74 2.76
N VAL A 157 0.91 -9.46 3.84
CA VAL A 157 1.93 -9.82 4.84
C VAL A 157 2.59 -11.11 4.39
N THR A 158 3.92 -11.15 4.47
CA THR A 158 4.72 -12.34 4.16
C THR A 158 5.41 -12.81 5.43
N ILE A 159 5.05 -13.99 5.91
CA ILE A 159 5.65 -14.60 7.10
C ILE A 159 6.63 -15.67 6.63
N PRO A 160 7.93 -15.55 6.95
CA PRO A 160 8.88 -16.61 6.62
C PRO A 160 8.54 -17.87 7.42
N ASP A 161 8.51 -19.03 6.77
CA ASP A 161 8.36 -20.29 7.47
C ASP A 161 9.63 -20.58 8.30
N ARG A 162 9.45 -21.14 9.50
CA ARG A 162 10.55 -21.58 10.35
C ARG A 162 11.25 -22.82 9.81
N LYS A 163 10.56 -23.63 9.00
CA LYS A 163 11.06 -24.90 8.47
C LYS A 163 11.84 -24.75 7.17
N SER A 164 11.56 -23.71 6.39
CA SER A 164 12.23 -23.45 5.11
C SER A 164 12.35 -21.95 4.87
N ALA A 165 13.55 -21.49 4.52
CA ALA A 165 13.78 -20.10 4.12
C ALA A 165 13.06 -19.73 2.80
N ASP A 166 12.77 -20.74 1.98
CA ASP A 166 12.12 -20.59 0.67
C ASP A 166 10.60 -20.64 0.76
N ASP A 167 10.06 -21.18 1.86
CA ASP A 167 8.61 -21.20 2.07
C ASP A 167 8.15 -19.96 2.85
N ARG A 168 7.14 -19.29 2.31
CA ARG A 168 6.64 -18.03 2.85
C ARG A 168 5.12 -18.04 2.80
N THR A 169 4.51 -17.99 3.98
CA THR A 169 3.06 -17.85 4.06
C THR A 169 2.67 -16.42 3.72
N ARG A 170 1.73 -16.27 2.78
CA ARG A 170 1.16 -14.98 2.38
C ARG A 170 -0.24 -14.83 2.95
N ILE A 171 -0.45 -13.75 3.69
CA ILE A 171 -1.78 -13.36 4.19
C ILE A 171 -2.17 -12.07 3.49
N GLU A 172 -3.33 -12.07 2.83
CA GLU A 172 -3.81 -10.93 2.06
C GLU A 172 -5.02 -10.29 2.72
N SER A 173 -5.14 -8.97 2.61
CA SER A 173 -6.37 -8.26 2.94
C SER A 173 -7.41 -8.45 1.83
N GLN A 174 -8.67 -8.22 2.16
CA GLN A 174 -9.64 -7.89 1.12
C GLN A 174 -9.22 -6.61 0.39
N PRO A 175 -9.37 -6.53 -0.95
CA PRO A 175 -9.10 -5.31 -1.68
C PRO A 175 -10.09 -4.21 -1.31
N ILE A 176 -9.58 -2.98 -1.20
CA ILE A 176 -10.40 -1.77 -1.06
C ILE A 176 -10.37 -0.98 -2.37
N GLN A 177 -11.47 -0.32 -2.70
CA GLN A 177 -11.58 0.51 -3.91
C GLN A 177 -11.32 1.98 -3.57
N ILE A 178 -10.57 2.67 -4.43
CA ILE A 178 -10.49 4.14 -4.45
C ILE A 178 -10.78 4.69 -5.84
N THR A 179 -11.16 5.97 -5.88
CA THR A 179 -11.22 6.75 -7.12
C THR A 179 -10.13 7.82 -7.09
N VAL A 180 -9.34 7.88 -8.15
CA VAL A 180 -8.37 8.94 -8.40
C VAL A 180 -8.94 9.85 -9.49
N SER A 181 -9.12 11.13 -9.20
CA SER A 181 -9.65 12.12 -10.14
C SER A 181 -8.56 13.00 -10.74
N GLU A 182 -8.81 13.52 -11.94
CA GLU A 182 -8.00 14.58 -12.51
C GLU A 182 -8.05 15.83 -11.60
N PRO A 183 -6.91 16.49 -11.35
CA PRO A 183 -6.88 17.77 -10.66
C PRO A 183 -7.46 18.86 -11.57
N PHE A 184 -7.91 19.97 -10.97
CA PHE A 184 -8.45 21.12 -11.70
C PHE A 184 -7.96 22.43 -11.08
N GLY A 185 -8.07 23.54 -11.82
CA GLY A 185 -7.63 24.85 -11.34
C GLY A 185 -6.15 24.88 -10.94
N GLU A 186 -5.84 25.49 -9.79
CA GLU A 186 -4.46 25.58 -9.29
C GLU A 186 -3.80 24.20 -9.09
N ASP A 187 -4.56 23.17 -8.73
CA ASP A 187 -4.01 21.83 -8.53
C ASP A 187 -3.52 21.20 -9.83
N LEU A 188 -4.20 21.47 -10.95
CA LEU A 188 -3.77 21.01 -12.26
C LEU A 188 -2.46 21.69 -12.68
N GLU A 189 -2.35 23.00 -12.41
CA GLU A 189 -1.13 23.78 -12.69
C GLU A 189 0.07 23.30 -11.87
N VAL A 190 -0.14 22.98 -10.60
CA VAL A 190 0.91 22.40 -9.75
C VAL A 190 1.25 20.98 -10.21
N TRP A 191 0.25 20.12 -10.46
CA TRP A 191 0.45 18.75 -10.93
C TRP A 191 1.29 18.70 -12.21
N ASN A 192 0.95 19.54 -13.20
CA ASN A 192 1.70 19.62 -14.46
C ASN A 192 3.17 19.99 -14.28
N GLN A 193 3.52 20.72 -13.22
CA GLN A 193 4.91 21.09 -12.93
C GLN A 193 5.69 20.00 -12.17
N ILE A 194 5.00 19.06 -11.52
CA ILE A 194 5.64 18.07 -10.64
C ILE A 194 5.50 16.63 -11.13
N LYS A 195 4.60 16.33 -12.07
CA LYS A 195 4.31 14.97 -12.55
C LYS A 195 5.50 14.26 -13.20
N ASP A 196 6.51 15.01 -13.62
CA ASP A 196 7.76 14.47 -14.18
C ASP A 196 8.94 14.61 -13.19
N SER A 197 8.68 15.05 -11.95
CA SER A 197 9.69 15.28 -10.91
C SER A 197 9.55 14.29 -9.76
N GLY A 198 10.27 13.18 -9.84
CA GLY A 198 10.33 12.19 -8.76
C GLY A 198 10.88 12.72 -7.44
N GLU A 199 11.76 13.72 -7.52
CA GLU A 199 12.27 14.44 -6.36
C GLU A 199 11.16 15.16 -5.59
N ILE A 200 10.31 15.92 -6.30
CA ILE A 200 9.21 16.65 -5.68
C ILE A 200 8.12 15.67 -5.21
N ALA A 201 7.81 14.63 -5.98
CA ALA A 201 6.86 13.60 -5.55
C ALA A 201 7.33 12.88 -4.27
N SER A 202 8.61 12.50 -4.21
CA SER A 202 9.23 11.96 -2.99
C SER A 202 9.12 12.94 -1.82
N PHE A 203 9.36 14.22 -2.07
CA PHE A 203 9.28 15.26 -1.05
C PHE A 203 7.85 15.41 -0.51
N ILE A 204 6.84 15.42 -1.37
CA ILE A 204 5.42 15.46 -0.97
C ILE A 204 5.07 14.26 -0.10
N GLN A 205 5.54 13.06 -0.46
CA GLN A 205 5.24 11.84 0.29
C GLN A 205 5.97 11.79 1.64
N ARG A 206 7.28 12.05 1.65
CA ARG A 206 8.17 11.73 2.78
C ARG A 206 8.66 12.95 3.56
N GLY A 207 8.61 14.13 2.95
CA GLY A 207 9.22 15.35 3.49
C GLY A 207 10.74 15.41 3.30
N SER A 208 11.31 14.63 2.38
CA SER A 208 12.73 14.64 2.03
C SER A 208 12.92 14.36 0.53
N PHE A 209 13.98 14.93 -0.02
CA PHE A 209 14.43 14.67 -1.39
C PHE A 209 15.19 13.33 -1.48
N LEU A 210 15.34 12.81 -2.70
CA LEU A 210 16.14 11.62 -3.02
C LEU A 210 17.62 11.97 -3.17
N THR A 211 17.92 13.15 -3.72
CA THR A 211 19.30 13.64 -3.88
C THR A 211 20.03 13.77 -2.55
N SER A 212 21.32 13.46 -2.58
CA SER A 212 22.27 13.74 -1.49
C SER A 212 23.14 14.96 -1.79
N ASN A 213 22.92 15.65 -2.90
CA ASN A 213 23.68 16.83 -3.31
C ASN A 213 23.03 18.11 -2.75
N ASP A 214 23.77 18.86 -1.93
CA ASP A 214 23.26 20.07 -1.26
C ASP A 214 22.83 21.19 -2.22
N GLU A 215 23.51 21.37 -3.36
CA GLU A 215 23.16 22.39 -4.35
C GLU A 215 21.87 22.04 -5.10
N GLU A 216 21.73 20.77 -5.47
CA GLU A 216 20.52 20.25 -6.11
C GLU A 216 19.33 20.33 -5.13
N GLU A 217 19.53 19.91 -3.88
CA GLU A 217 18.55 20.04 -2.81
C GLU A 217 18.10 21.50 -2.64
N ALA A 218 19.04 22.46 -2.63
CA ALA A 218 18.71 23.88 -2.51
C ALA A 218 17.87 24.39 -3.70
N LYS A 219 18.14 23.92 -4.93
CA LYS A 219 17.32 24.23 -6.12
C LYS A 219 15.91 23.65 -5.98
N LEU A 220 15.80 22.39 -5.55
CA LEU A 220 14.51 21.73 -5.33
C LEU A 220 13.68 22.45 -4.26
N VAL A 221 14.29 22.81 -3.12
CA VAL A 221 13.63 23.62 -2.07
C VAL A 221 13.13 24.94 -2.62
N LYS A 222 13.93 25.65 -3.43
CA LYS A 222 13.53 26.91 -4.05
C LYS A 222 12.32 26.70 -4.99
N ASN A 223 12.34 25.66 -5.81
CA ASN A 223 11.25 25.33 -6.73
C ASN A 223 9.95 25.04 -5.96
N VAL A 224 10.02 24.22 -4.90
CA VAL A 224 8.87 23.91 -4.04
C VAL A 224 8.31 25.18 -3.40
N ARG A 225 9.16 26.08 -2.90
CA ARG A 225 8.70 27.37 -2.33
C ARG A 225 7.98 28.23 -3.37
N GLN A 226 8.52 28.33 -4.58
CA GLN A 226 7.88 29.10 -5.66
C GLN A 226 6.51 28.54 -6.05
N LEU A 227 6.34 27.21 -6.07
CA LEU A 227 5.04 26.58 -6.30
C LEU A 227 4.04 26.94 -5.19
N VAL A 228 4.47 26.82 -3.92
CA VAL A 228 3.63 27.15 -2.76
C VAL A 228 3.21 28.61 -2.75
N GLU A 229 4.11 29.53 -3.12
CA GLU A 229 3.83 30.97 -3.19
C GLU A 229 2.91 31.33 -4.36
N ARG A 230 3.09 30.70 -5.52
CA ARG A 230 2.33 30.98 -6.75
C ARG A 230 0.91 30.40 -6.72
N TYR A 231 0.73 29.24 -6.10
CA TYR A 231 -0.54 28.50 -6.06
C TYR A 231 -0.96 28.21 -4.61
N PRO A 232 -1.28 29.24 -3.82
CA PRO A 232 -1.52 29.09 -2.38
C PRO A 232 -2.80 28.32 -2.05
N ASN A 233 -3.74 28.18 -2.99
CA ASN A 233 -5.01 27.48 -2.78
C ASN A 233 -4.96 26.02 -3.22
N SER A 234 -3.92 25.61 -3.96
CA SER A 234 -3.71 24.22 -4.33
C SER A 234 -3.54 23.31 -3.10
N PHE A 235 -4.23 22.17 -3.07
CA PHE A 235 -4.02 21.15 -2.03
C PHE A 235 -2.60 20.59 -2.08
N LEU A 236 -2.00 20.44 -3.28
CA LEU A 236 -0.60 20.00 -3.45
C LEU A 236 0.36 21.01 -2.83
N SER A 237 0.15 22.31 -3.11
CA SER A 237 0.91 23.39 -2.45
C SER A 237 0.75 23.36 -0.93
N ASN A 238 -0.45 23.10 -0.43
CA ASN A 238 -0.68 22.98 1.01
C ASN A 238 0.05 21.77 1.62
N GLN A 239 0.09 20.62 0.94
CA GLN A 239 0.90 19.47 1.34
C GLN A 239 2.40 19.81 1.35
N MET A 240 2.91 20.43 0.28
CA MET A 240 4.30 20.87 0.18
C MET A 240 4.69 21.85 1.29
N LYS A 241 3.81 22.81 1.60
CA LYS A 241 4.02 23.77 2.70
C LYS A 241 4.19 23.08 4.05
N GLN A 242 3.35 22.09 4.35
CA GLN A 242 3.47 21.30 5.58
C GLN A 242 4.79 20.52 5.62
N LYS A 243 5.20 19.91 4.50
CA LYS A 243 6.47 19.18 4.39
C LYS A 243 7.69 20.09 4.51
N LEU A 244 7.67 21.30 3.93
CA LEU A 244 8.74 22.30 4.06
C LEU A 244 9.00 22.69 5.52
N ALA A 245 7.94 22.89 6.32
CA ALA A 245 8.09 23.21 7.74
C ALA A 245 8.82 22.10 8.53
N GLY A 246 8.46 20.84 8.26
CA GLY A 246 9.13 19.68 8.85
C GLY A 246 10.58 19.51 8.37
N PHE A 247 10.81 19.73 7.08
CA PHE A 247 12.13 19.63 6.46
C PHE A 247 13.14 20.60 7.07
N HIS A 248 12.77 21.88 7.25
CA HIS A 248 13.64 22.86 7.90
C HIS A 248 14.00 22.47 9.34
N THR A 249 13.01 22.01 10.10
CA THR A 249 13.22 21.55 11.48
C THR A 249 14.20 20.37 11.53
N MET A 250 14.10 19.43 10.59
CA MET A 250 15.02 18.29 10.49
C MET A 250 16.45 18.74 10.15
N ARG A 251 16.60 19.68 9.21
CA ARG A 251 17.90 20.20 8.77
C ARG A 251 18.63 20.93 9.89
N GLU A 252 17.94 21.79 10.64
CA GLU A 252 18.53 22.48 11.79
C GLU A 252 18.99 21.50 12.88
N LYS A 253 18.18 20.47 13.17
CA LYS A 253 18.58 19.41 14.11
C LYS A 253 19.82 18.65 13.63
N ARG A 254 19.88 18.30 12.35
CA ARG A 254 21.05 17.62 11.76
C ARG A 254 22.30 18.48 11.86
N LYS A 255 22.20 19.77 11.53
CA LYS A 255 23.31 20.73 11.64
C LYS A 255 23.82 20.86 13.07
N ALA A 256 22.92 21.05 14.04
CA ALA A 256 23.28 21.12 15.46
C ALA A 256 23.96 19.83 15.97
N LEU A 257 23.54 18.66 15.50
CA LEU A 257 24.20 17.39 15.84
C LEU A 257 25.62 17.30 15.26
N LEU A 258 25.83 17.70 14.00
CA LEU A 258 27.16 17.71 13.37
C LEU A 258 28.12 18.66 14.08
N GLU A 259 27.65 19.86 14.44
CA GLU A 259 28.42 20.84 15.22
C GLU A 259 28.79 20.29 16.61
N LYS A 260 27.84 19.64 17.30
CA LYS A 260 28.07 19.02 18.61
C LYS A 260 29.11 17.90 18.56
N HIS A 261 29.15 17.12 17.49
CA HIS A 261 30.00 15.94 17.37
C HIS A 261 31.32 16.19 16.62
N GLY A 262 31.66 17.44 16.31
CA GLY A 262 32.93 17.80 15.67
C GLY A 262 33.14 17.18 14.29
N THR A 263 32.09 16.60 13.70
CA THR A 263 32.12 16.03 12.36
C THR A 263 31.90 17.19 11.40
N LYS A 264 33.01 17.74 10.87
CA LYS A 264 32.90 18.64 9.72
C LYS A 264 32.11 17.92 8.62
N PRO A 265 31.13 18.58 7.98
CA PRO A 265 30.45 17.98 6.85
C PRO A 265 31.50 17.59 5.81
N VAL A 266 31.41 16.36 5.33
CA VAL A 266 32.16 15.92 4.15
C VAL A 266 31.51 16.65 2.98
N ASN A 267 32.19 17.68 2.49
CA ASN A 267 31.82 18.41 1.27
C ASN A 267 31.90 17.49 0.05
#